data_AF-A0A453E7X4-F1
#
_entry.id   AF-A0A453E7X4-F1
#
_cell.length_a   1.000
_cell.length_b   1.000
_cell.length_c   1.000
_cell.angle_alpha   90.00
_cell.angle_beta   90.00
_cell.angle_gamma   90.00
#
_symmetry.space_group_name_H-M   'P 1'
#
loop_
_entity.id
_entity.type
_entity.pdbx_description
1 polymer ?
#
loop_
_entity_poly.entity_id
_entity_poly.type
_entity_poly.pdbx_seq_one_letter_code
_entity_poly.pdbx_strand_id
1 'polypeptide(L)'
;MADYHFVYKDVEGATTQWDDIQRKLGNLPEKPPPFKPPPFAPRADADEQPRSKEWLDARDPDELEELEDDLDDDRFLEQYRRMRLAELKEAAKTARFGTVQPITGSDFVREVSQAPPDVWVVVFLYKDAIPECGLLETCLEELATKYAETKFVKIISTDCIPNYPDRNVPTILVYNNSAVKGTYVGLQKFGGKKCTPE
;
A
#
# COMPACT_ATOMS: atom_id res chain seq x y z
N MET A 1 -44.13 7.68 4.21
CA MET A 1 -43.11 7.30 5.21
C MET A 1 -42.79 5.84 4.94
N ALA A 2 -41.56 5.51 4.58
CA ALA A 2 -41.18 4.11 4.33
C ALA A 2 -40.97 3.43 5.69
N ASP A 3 -41.80 2.43 6.01
CA ASP A 3 -41.63 1.60 7.20
C ASP A 3 -40.48 0.62 6.97
N TYR A 4 -39.29 1.02 7.39
CA TYR A 4 -38.10 0.17 7.34
C TYR A 4 -38.22 -0.93 8.39
N HIS A 5 -38.49 -2.16 7.95
CA HIS A 5 -38.39 -3.36 8.77
C HIS A 5 -36.91 -3.75 8.90
N PHE A 6 -36.32 -3.49 10.07
CA PHE A 6 -34.95 -3.88 10.35
C PHE A 6 -34.90 -5.33 10.83
N VAL A 7 -34.23 -6.17 10.05
CA VAL A 7 -33.87 -7.55 10.44
C VAL A 7 -32.43 -7.50 10.94
N TYR A 8 -32.21 -7.85 12.20
CA TYR A 8 -30.88 -7.93 12.79
C TYR A 8 -30.43 -9.38 12.83
N LYS A 9 -29.15 -9.62 12.56
CA LYS A 9 -28.53 -10.94 12.70
C LYS A 9 -27.79 -10.96 14.03
N ASP A 10 -28.29 -11.70 15.00
CA ASP A 10 -27.56 -12.02 16.22
C ASP A 10 -26.73 -13.29 16.03
N VAL A 11 -25.96 -13.66 17.05
CA VAL A 11 -24.99 -14.76 17.01
C VAL A 11 -25.68 -16.13 16.85
N GLU A 12 -26.99 -16.21 17.09
CA GLU A 12 -27.78 -17.46 17.05
C GLU A 12 -28.84 -17.46 15.94
N GLY A 13 -29.07 -16.34 15.24
CA GLY A 13 -29.97 -16.28 14.09
C GLY A 13 -30.40 -14.87 13.67
N ALA A 14 -31.29 -14.77 12.68
CA ALA A 14 -31.91 -13.50 12.31
C ALA A 14 -33.15 -13.26 13.19
N THR A 15 -33.17 -12.17 13.96
CA THR A 15 -34.31 -11.70 14.76
C THR A 15 -34.87 -10.43 14.14
N THR A 16 -36.19 -10.28 14.09
CA THR A 16 -36.79 -9.05 13.58
C THR A 16 -37.05 -8.06 14.71
N GLN A 17 -37.06 -6.76 14.39
CA GLN A 17 -37.49 -5.72 15.33
C GLN A 17 -38.89 -5.99 15.93
N TRP A 18 -39.74 -6.72 15.20
CA TRP A 18 -41.08 -7.11 15.63
C TRP A 18 -41.05 -8.17 16.74
N ASP A 19 -40.15 -9.16 16.64
CA ASP A 19 -39.98 -10.21 17.66
C ASP A 19 -39.54 -9.64 19.02
N ASP A 20 -38.66 -8.64 19.00
CA ASP A 20 -38.16 -7.99 20.22
C ASP A 20 -39.23 -7.12 20.88
N ILE A 21 -40.10 -6.47 20.09
CA ILE A 21 -41.26 -5.73 20.61
C ILE A 21 -42.28 -6.69 21.24
N GLN A 22 -42.53 -7.86 20.64
CA GLN A 22 -43.45 -8.87 21.20
C GLN A 22 -42.94 -9.46 22.53
N ARG A 23 -41.61 -9.68 22.68
CA ARG A 23 -41.01 -10.07 23.97
C ARG A 23 -41.18 -8.98 25.03
N LYS A 24 -40.95 -7.72 24.67
CA LYS A 24 -41.11 -6.58 25.59
C LYS A 24 -42.55 -6.37 26.05
N LEU A 25 -43.52 -6.68 25.19
CA LEU A 25 -44.94 -6.65 25.49
C LEU A 25 -45.44 -7.92 26.22
N GLY A 26 -44.57 -8.92 26.45
CA GLY A 26 -44.90 -10.14 27.20
C GLY A 26 -45.64 -11.21 26.40
N ASN A 27 -45.77 -11.06 25.08
CA ASN A 27 -46.48 -12.01 24.22
C ASN A 27 -45.60 -13.18 23.76
N LEU A 28 -44.27 -13.05 23.86
CA LEU A 28 -43.30 -14.06 23.42
C LEU A 28 -42.35 -14.39 24.59
N PRO A 29 -41.96 -15.67 24.78
CA PRO A 29 -41.05 -16.07 25.85
C PRO A 29 -39.68 -15.37 25.76
N GLU A 30 -39.05 -15.19 26.92
CA GLU A 30 -37.71 -14.61 27.03
C GLU A 30 -36.69 -15.45 26.25
N LYS A 31 -35.77 -14.75 25.57
CA LYS A 31 -34.69 -15.38 24.80
C LYS A 31 -33.77 -16.15 25.77
N PRO A 32 -33.30 -17.36 25.41
CA PRO A 32 -32.31 -18.07 26.21
C PRO A 32 -31.05 -17.20 26.40
N PRO A 33 -30.34 -17.32 27.53
CA PRO A 33 -29.13 -16.55 27.76
C PRO A 33 -28.10 -16.90 26.67
N PRO A 34 -27.38 -15.89 26.14
CA PRO A 34 -26.44 -16.11 25.06
C PRO A 34 -25.34 -17.09 25.49
N PHE A 35 -25.09 -18.10 24.66
CA PHE A 35 -23.97 -19.02 24.87
C PHE A 35 -22.66 -18.24 24.81
N LYS A 36 -21.97 -18.11 25.95
CA LYS A 36 -20.63 -17.54 26.02
C LYS A 36 -19.64 -18.70 25.94
N PRO A 37 -18.91 -18.90 24.82
CA PRO A 37 -17.81 -19.83 24.82
C PRO A 37 -16.79 -19.40 25.88
N PRO A 38 -16.06 -20.36 26.50
CA PRO A 38 -14.98 -20.01 27.41
C PRO A 38 -13.98 -19.08 26.71
N PRO A 39 -13.28 -18.19 27.44
CA PRO A 39 -12.19 -17.40 26.89
C PRO A 39 -11.24 -18.31 26.13
N PHE A 40 -10.84 -17.90 24.93
CA PHE A 40 -9.87 -18.65 24.14
C PHE A 40 -8.60 -18.84 24.97
N ALA A 41 -8.39 -20.05 25.47
CA ALA A 41 -7.10 -20.50 25.96
C ALA A 41 -6.43 -21.21 24.79
N PRO A 42 -5.17 -20.88 24.45
CA PRO A 42 -4.39 -21.73 23.57
C PRO A 42 -4.50 -23.15 24.11
N ARG A 43 -4.87 -24.11 23.25
CA ARG A 43 -4.72 -25.51 23.62
C ARG A 43 -3.25 -25.68 23.96
N ALA A 44 -2.94 -25.99 25.21
CA ALA A 44 -1.64 -26.56 25.54
C ALA A 44 -1.67 -27.98 24.97
N ASP A 45 -1.51 -28.09 23.65
CA ASP A 45 -1.20 -29.36 23.03
C ASP A 45 0.10 -29.81 23.69
N ALA A 46 0.13 -31.05 24.20
CA ALA A 46 1.28 -31.56 24.96
C ALA A 46 2.60 -31.51 24.16
N ASP A 47 2.48 -31.34 22.83
CA ASP A 47 3.56 -31.20 21.87
C ASP A 47 4.17 -29.77 21.80
N GLU A 48 3.51 -28.75 22.36
CA GLU A 48 4.00 -27.35 22.34
C GLU A 48 4.74 -26.91 23.62
N GLN A 49 4.86 -27.77 24.63
CA GLN A 49 5.61 -27.45 25.85
C GLN A 49 7.12 -27.68 25.63
N PRO A 50 8.00 -26.75 26.07
CA PRO A 50 9.44 -26.96 25.98
C PRO A 50 9.85 -28.23 26.74
N ARG A 51 10.54 -29.15 26.06
CA ARG A 51 10.99 -30.43 26.62
C ARG A 51 11.86 -30.17 27.86
N SER A 52 11.65 -30.95 28.93
CA SER A 52 12.43 -30.80 30.16
C SER A 52 13.90 -31.18 29.93
N LYS A 53 14.82 -30.59 30.69
CA LYS A 53 16.26 -30.87 30.60
C LYS A 53 16.58 -32.35 30.82
N GLU A 54 15.88 -32.99 31.74
CA GLU A 54 16.02 -34.43 32.05
C GLU A 54 15.56 -35.32 30.88
N TRP A 55 14.65 -34.83 30.03
CA TRP A 55 14.20 -35.53 28.82
C TRP A 55 15.26 -35.45 27.70
N LEU A 56 15.97 -34.33 27.60
CA LEU A 56 17.04 -34.12 26.62
C LEU A 56 18.32 -34.91 26.99
N ASP A 57 18.69 -34.93 28.28
CA ASP A 57 19.89 -35.63 28.76
C ASP A 57 19.76 -37.17 28.72
N ALA A 58 18.55 -37.71 28.57
CA ALA A 58 18.27 -39.15 28.54
C ALA A 58 18.35 -39.75 27.13
N ARG A 59 18.65 -38.95 26.11
CA ARG A 59 18.56 -39.33 24.70
C ARG A 59 19.94 -39.42 24.06
N ASP A 60 20.13 -40.38 23.16
CA ASP A 60 21.41 -40.59 22.48
C ASP A 60 21.73 -39.39 21.56
N PRO A 61 23.01 -39.00 21.37
CA PRO A 61 23.37 -37.85 20.56
C PRO A 61 22.84 -37.92 19.12
N ASP A 62 22.79 -39.13 18.55
CA ASP A 62 22.27 -39.37 17.20
C ASP A 62 20.74 -39.13 17.12
N GLU A 63 20.00 -39.39 18.19
CA GLU A 63 18.56 -39.12 18.27
C GLU A 63 18.26 -37.64 18.57
N LEU A 64 19.20 -36.90 19.15
CA LEU A 64 19.12 -35.45 19.34
C LEU A 64 19.39 -34.72 18.02
N GLU A 65 20.29 -35.24 17.18
CA GLU A 65 20.61 -34.71 15.84
C GLU A 65 19.41 -34.86 14.87
N GLU A 66 18.70 -36.01 14.89
CA GLU A 66 17.45 -36.18 14.14
C GLU A 66 16.32 -35.24 14.61
N LEU A 67 16.28 -34.86 15.90
CA LEU A 67 15.30 -33.90 16.42
C LEU A 67 15.68 -32.43 16.13
N GLU A 68 16.96 -32.14 15.91
CA GLU A 68 17.45 -30.82 15.49
C GLU A 68 16.98 -30.53 14.04
N ASP A 69 16.97 -31.54 13.17
CA ASP A 69 16.42 -31.50 11.80
C ASP A 69 14.89 -31.30 11.74
N ASP A 70 14.13 -31.67 12.79
CA ASP A 70 12.68 -31.44 12.90
C ASP A 70 12.33 -30.06 13.49
N LEU A 71 13.28 -29.45 14.23
CA LEU A 71 13.22 -28.05 14.68
C LEU A 71 13.75 -27.07 13.63
N ASP A 72 14.08 -27.58 12.45
CA ASP A 72 14.61 -26.87 11.30
C ASP A 72 13.50 -26.07 10.60
N ASP A 73 13.06 -25.05 11.34
CA ASP A 73 12.45 -23.80 10.90
C ASP A 73 13.29 -23.11 9.79
N ASP A 74 14.49 -23.64 9.49
CA ASP A 74 15.35 -23.25 8.36
C ASP A 74 14.64 -23.38 7.01
N ARG A 75 13.83 -24.40 6.72
CA ARG A 75 13.16 -24.44 5.41
C ARG A 75 12.16 -23.32 5.21
N PHE A 76 11.47 -22.89 6.26
CA PHE A 76 10.51 -21.79 6.20
C PHE A 76 11.24 -20.43 6.22
N LEU A 77 12.22 -20.26 7.10
CA LEU A 77 13.05 -19.05 7.19
C LEU A 77 13.89 -18.84 5.92
N GLU A 78 14.46 -19.90 5.34
CA GLU A 78 15.17 -19.86 4.06
C GLU A 78 14.25 -19.51 2.91
N GLN A 79 13.03 -20.06 2.87
CA GLN A 79 12.03 -19.69 1.86
C GLN A 79 11.61 -18.23 1.99
N TYR A 80 11.35 -17.74 3.20
CA TYR A 80 11.04 -16.33 3.44
C TYR A 80 12.20 -15.41 3.05
N ARG A 81 13.44 -15.80 3.42
CA ARG A 81 14.65 -15.07 3.06
C ARG A 81 14.85 -15.05 1.54
N ARG A 82 14.66 -16.17 0.85
CA ARG A 82 14.70 -16.27 -0.62
C ARG A 82 13.62 -15.41 -1.27
N MET A 83 12.39 -15.44 -0.76
CA MET A 83 11.28 -14.63 -1.27
C MET A 83 11.58 -13.14 -1.13
N ARG A 84 12.06 -12.70 0.04
CA ARG A 84 12.46 -11.30 0.26
C ARG A 84 13.64 -10.86 -0.61
N LEU A 85 14.64 -11.73 -0.78
CA LEU A 85 15.76 -11.46 -1.69
C LEU A 85 15.32 -11.40 -3.16
N ALA A 86 14.32 -12.19 -3.56
CA ALA A 86 13.75 -12.13 -4.90
C ALA A 86 12.98 -10.83 -5.13
N GLU A 87 12.12 -10.43 -4.19
CA GLU A 87 11.40 -9.15 -4.21
C GLU A 87 12.37 -7.96 -4.30
N LEU A 88 13.41 -7.93 -3.45
CA LEU A 88 14.44 -6.89 -3.48
C LEU A 88 15.20 -6.85 -4.81
N LYS A 89 15.55 -8.02 -5.37
CA LYS A 89 16.21 -8.12 -6.67
C LYS A 89 15.29 -7.66 -7.81
N GLU A 90 14.00 -7.94 -7.73
CA GLU A 90 13.03 -7.53 -8.75
C GLU A 90 12.78 -6.02 -8.69
N ALA A 91 12.62 -5.45 -7.49
CA ALA A 91 12.57 -4.01 -7.30
C ALA A 91 13.85 -3.31 -7.81
N ALA A 92 15.02 -3.87 -7.51
CA ALA A 92 16.30 -3.32 -7.97
C ALA A 92 16.50 -3.41 -9.50
N LYS A 93 15.91 -4.41 -10.17
CA LYS A 93 15.93 -4.51 -11.64
C LYS A 93 15.06 -3.44 -12.32
N THR A 94 14.00 -3.02 -11.64
CA THR A 94 13.02 -2.05 -12.17
C THR A 94 13.42 -0.60 -11.83
N ALA A 95 14.33 -0.40 -10.87
CA ALA A 95 14.93 0.89 -10.56
C ALA A 95 15.81 1.39 -11.73
N ARG A 96 15.20 2.11 -12.67
CA ARG A 96 15.84 2.62 -13.91
C ARG A 96 16.08 4.12 -13.88
N PHE A 97 15.38 4.83 -13.00
CA PHE A 97 15.40 6.27 -12.81
C PHE A 97 15.88 6.59 -11.38
N GLY A 98 15.80 7.85 -10.98
CA GLY A 98 16.34 8.28 -9.68
C GLY A 98 16.52 9.78 -9.55
N THR A 99 16.35 10.53 -10.64
CA THR A 99 16.48 11.99 -10.70
C THR A 99 15.42 12.60 -11.59
N VAL A 100 15.15 13.89 -11.40
CA VAL A 100 14.27 14.67 -12.27
C VAL A 100 15.07 15.16 -13.47
N GLN A 101 14.74 14.66 -14.66
CA GLN A 101 15.50 14.97 -15.87
C GLN A 101 14.89 16.17 -16.63
N PRO A 102 15.66 17.23 -16.94
CA PRO A 102 15.17 18.29 -17.82
C PRO A 102 15.07 17.78 -19.26
N ILE A 103 13.96 18.10 -19.92
CA ILE A 103 13.71 17.75 -21.33
C ILE A 103 13.31 18.98 -22.14
N THR A 104 13.55 18.93 -23.45
CA THR A 104 13.09 19.96 -24.39
C THR A 104 11.75 19.57 -25.02
N GLY A 105 11.09 20.52 -25.69
CA GLY A 105 9.86 20.24 -26.44
C GLY A 105 10.03 19.14 -27.51
N SER A 106 11.19 19.08 -28.17
CA SER A 106 11.49 18.02 -29.14
C SER A 106 11.65 16.63 -28.53
N ASP A 107 12.10 16.56 -27.28
CA ASP A 107 12.29 15.29 -26.57
C ASP A 107 10.96 14.76 -25.99
N PHE A 108 9.95 15.61 -25.82
CA PHE A 108 8.69 15.27 -25.16
C PHE A 108 8.03 13.99 -25.72
N VAL A 109 7.98 13.87 -27.05
CA VAL A 109 7.34 12.69 -27.69
C VAL A 109 8.12 11.42 -27.36
N ARG A 110 9.45 11.45 -27.49
CA ARG A 110 10.31 10.29 -27.22
C ARG A 110 10.27 9.91 -25.74
N GLU A 111 10.40 10.90 -24.86
CA GLU A 111 10.61 10.66 -23.43
C GLU A 111 9.33 10.38 -22.66
N VAL A 112 8.18 10.91 -23.12
CA VAL A 112 6.87 10.83 -22.45
C VAL A 112 5.88 10.00 -23.25
N SER A 113 5.65 10.35 -24.52
CA SER A 113 4.58 9.72 -25.33
C SER A 113 4.95 8.31 -25.81
N GLN A 114 6.23 8.06 -26.07
CA GLN A 114 6.78 6.76 -26.50
C GLN A 114 7.44 5.98 -25.35
N ALA A 115 7.17 6.37 -24.10
CA ALA A 115 7.66 5.64 -22.95
C ALA A 115 7.09 4.20 -22.94
N PRO A 116 7.89 3.21 -22.49
CA PRO A 116 7.41 1.84 -22.35
C PRO A 116 6.14 1.76 -21.48
N PRO A 117 5.21 0.83 -21.76
CA PRO A 117 3.91 0.76 -21.07
C PRO A 117 4.03 0.41 -19.58
N ASP A 118 5.13 -0.24 -19.20
CA ASP A 118 5.52 -0.57 -17.82
C ASP A 118 6.04 0.63 -17.02
N VAL A 119 6.35 1.74 -17.68
CA VAL A 119 6.92 2.94 -17.06
C VAL A 119 5.85 4.00 -16.84
N TRP A 120 5.79 4.54 -15.62
CA TRP A 120 5.05 5.75 -15.31
C TRP A 120 5.92 6.97 -15.60
N VAL A 121 5.36 7.98 -16.26
CA VAL A 121 6.07 9.22 -16.55
C VAL A 121 5.34 10.40 -15.90
N VAL A 122 6.02 11.09 -15.01
CA VAL A 122 5.55 12.30 -14.35
C VAL A 122 6.24 13.49 -14.99
N VAL A 123 5.47 14.33 -15.67
CA VAL A 123 5.96 15.53 -16.35
C VAL A 123 5.63 16.76 -15.51
N PHE A 124 6.66 17.49 -15.14
CA PHE A 124 6.57 18.74 -14.41
C PHE A 124 6.74 19.94 -15.34
N LEU A 125 5.65 20.67 -15.58
CA LEU A 125 5.65 21.92 -16.33
C LEU A 125 5.90 23.08 -15.35
N TYR A 126 6.97 23.83 -15.58
CA TYR A 126 7.43 24.88 -14.67
C TYR A 126 7.79 26.19 -15.38
N LYS A 127 8.02 27.23 -14.57
CA LYS A 127 8.70 28.47 -14.96
C LYS A 127 9.58 28.94 -13.80
N ASP A 128 10.83 29.30 -14.09
CA ASP A 128 11.80 29.73 -13.06
C ASP A 128 11.37 30.97 -12.28
N ALA A 129 10.61 31.87 -12.91
CA ALA A 129 10.14 33.09 -12.29
C ALA A 129 9.08 32.87 -11.18
N ILE A 130 8.56 31.65 -11.02
CA ILE A 130 7.44 31.34 -10.14
C ILE A 130 7.94 30.50 -8.95
N PRO A 131 7.95 31.06 -7.73
CA PRO A 131 8.50 30.39 -6.54
C PRO A 131 7.82 29.06 -6.22
N GLU A 132 6.52 28.92 -6.50
CA GLU A 132 5.77 27.69 -6.32
C GLU A 132 6.36 26.51 -7.10
N CYS A 133 6.99 26.78 -8.24
CA CYS A 133 7.66 25.75 -9.03
C CYS A 133 8.88 25.20 -8.30
N GLY A 134 9.70 26.06 -7.69
CA GLY A 134 10.89 25.62 -6.95
C GLY A 134 10.54 24.75 -5.73
N LEU A 135 9.44 25.07 -5.04
CA LEU A 135 8.97 24.25 -3.92
C LEU A 135 8.58 22.83 -4.37
N LEU A 136 7.83 22.73 -5.48
CA LEU A 136 7.43 21.43 -6.01
C LEU A 136 8.63 20.65 -6.56
N GLU A 137 9.59 21.35 -7.17
CA GLU A 137 10.80 20.76 -7.71
C GLU A 137 11.60 20.02 -6.64
N THR A 138 11.85 20.65 -5.48
CA THR A 138 12.52 19.99 -4.35
C THR A 138 11.78 18.72 -3.91
N CYS A 139 10.45 18.78 -3.82
CA CYS A 139 9.65 17.60 -3.46
C CYS A 139 9.78 16.49 -4.51
N LEU A 140 9.78 16.84 -5.80
CA LEU A 140 9.94 15.87 -6.89
C LEU A 140 11.33 15.27 -6.95
N GLU A 141 12.38 16.02 -6.62
CA GLU A 141 13.74 15.49 -6.52
C GLU A 141 13.84 14.41 -5.44
N GLU A 142 13.24 14.63 -4.27
CA GLU A 142 13.16 13.63 -3.21
C GLU A 142 12.34 12.40 -3.66
N LEU A 143 11.17 12.63 -4.27
CA LEU A 143 10.31 11.55 -4.78
C LEU A 143 10.99 10.74 -5.88
N ALA A 144 11.77 11.36 -6.76
CA ALA A 144 12.48 10.67 -7.83
C ALA A 144 13.50 9.67 -7.28
N THR A 145 14.15 9.98 -6.16
CA THR A 145 15.08 9.04 -5.51
C THR A 145 14.35 7.87 -4.85
N LYS A 146 13.14 8.10 -4.33
CA LYS A 146 12.33 7.08 -3.65
C LYS A 146 11.62 6.13 -4.61
N TYR A 147 11.19 6.63 -5.77
CA TYR A 147 10.43 5.90 -6.78
C TYR A 147 11.23 5.75 -8.08
N ALA A 148 12.31 4.97 -8.02
CA ALA A 148 13.26 4.76 -9.12
C ALA A 148 12.66 4.02 -10.33
N GLU A 149 11.50 3.39 -10.20
CA GLU A 149 10.72 2.79 -11.28
C GLU A 149 9.93 3.83 -12.09
N THR A 150 9.67 5.01 -11.50
CA THR A 150 8.91 6.09 -12.13
C THR A 150 9.86 7.11 -12.73
N LYS A 151 9.57 7.52 -13.96
CA LYS A 151 10.35 8.54 -14.65
C LYS A 151 9.83 9.93 -14.34
N PHE A 152 10.68 10.77 -13.75
CA PHE A 152 10.37 12.18 -13.51
C PHE A 152 11.10 13.05 -14.51
N VAL A 153 10.35 13.89 -15.22
CA VAL A 153 10.91 14.86 -16.17
C VAL A 153 10.37 16.26 -15.91
N LYS A 154 11.18 17.27 -16.20
CA LYS A 154 10.77 18.68 -16.12
C LYS A 154 10.95 19.39 -17.45
N ILE A 155 10.01 20.27 -17.78
CA ILE A 155 10.03 21.05 -19.03
C ILE A 155 9.50 22.46 -18.76
N ILE A 156 10.09 23.46 -19.41
CA ILE A 156 9.57 24.81 -19.38
C ILE A 156 8.16 24.78 -19.97
N SER A 157 7.18 25.29 -19.23
CA SER A 157 5.76 25.21 -19.62
C SER A 157 5.46 25.72 -21.03
N THR A 158 6.15 26.77 -21.49
CA THR A 158 6.00 27.33 -22.84
C THR A 158 6.64 26.49 -23.94
N ASP A 159 7.65 25.69 -23.62
CA ASP A 159 8.30 24.77 -24.56
C ASP A 159 7.44 23.52 -24.79
N CYS A 160 6.64 23.15 -23.79
CA CYS A 160 5.65 22.08 -23.89
C CYS A 160 4.34 22.55 -24.55
N ILE A 161 3.80 23.68 -24.07
CA ILE A 161 2.52 24.23 -24.54
C ILE A 161 2.70 25.74 -24.81
N PRO A 162 2.61 26.18 -26.07
CA PRO A 162 2.71 27.60 -26.40
C PRO A 162 1.69 28.44 -25.63
N ASN A 163 2.14 29.58 -25.07
CA ASN A 163 1.31 30.50 -24.28
C ASN A 163 0.64 29.87 -23.04
N TYR A 164 1.26 28.86 -22.43
CA TYR A 164 0.74 28.28 -21.19
C TYR A 164 0.65 29.34 -20.07
N PRO A 165 -0.53 29.52 -19.42
CA PRO A 165 -0.72 30.58 -18.44
C PRO A 165 0.11 30.40 -17.17
N ASP A 166 0.74 31.47 -16.69
CA ASP A 166 1.55 31.48 -15.47
C ASP A 166 0.78 31.04 -14.22
N ARG A 167 -0.49 31.43 -14.12
CA ARG A 167 -1.37 31.01 -13.01
C ARG A 167 -1.61 29.50 -12.92
N ASN A 168 -1.33 28.77 -14.00
CA ASN A 168 -1.55 27.33 -14.06
C ASN A 168 -0.29 26.56 -13.61
N VAL A 169 0.90 27.14 -13.69
CA VAL A 169 2.10 26.47 -13.18
C VAL A 169 2.22 26.65 -11.66
N PRO A 170 2.80 25.68 -10.93
CA PRO A 170 3.32 24.40 -11.43
C PRO A 170 2.22 23.44 -11.88
N THR A 171 2.45 22.69 -12.98
CA THR A 171 1.52 21.65 -13.45
C THR A 171 2.21 20.30 -13.52
N ILE A 172 1.53 19.26 -13.00
CA ILE A 172 1.95 17.87 -13.13
C ILE A 172 1.03 17.15 -14.11
N LEU A 173 1.64 16.51 -15.11
CA LEU A 173 0.96 15.57 -16.00
C LEU A 173 1.48 14.17 -15.73
N VAL A 174 0.56 13.23 -15.49
CA VAL A 174 0.90 11.82 -15.26
C VAL A 174 0.53 11.04 -16.50
N TYR A 175 1.53 10.40 -17.11
CA TYR A 175 1.39 9.54 -18.28
C TYR A 175 1.68 8.09 -17.91
N ASN A 176 0.90 7.19 -18.50
CA ASN A 176 1.20 5.77 -18.52
C ASN A 176 0.56 5.14 -19.76
N ASN A 177 1.27 4.22 -20.41
CA ASN A 177 0.82 3.55 -21.63
C ASN A 177 0.34 4.54 -22.71
N SER A 178 1.18 5.54 -23.02
CA SER A 178 0.93 6.61 -24.00
C SER A 178 -0.31 7.50 -23.75
N ALA A 179 -0.94 7.39 -22.58
CA ALA A 179 -2.15 8.13 -22.24
C ALA A 179 -1.97 8.97 -20.97
N VAL A 180 -2.57 10.16 -20.96
CA VAL A 180 -2.66 10.99 -19.75
C VAL A 180 -3.61 10.32 -18.76
N LYS A 181 -3.11 10.02 -17.57
CA LYS A 181 -3.87 9.45 -16.44
C LYS A 181 -4.34 10.52 -15.46
N GLY A 182 -3.61 11.63 -15.37
CA GLY A 182 -3.96 12.71 -14.45
C GLY A 182 -3.28 14.02 -14.83
N THR A 183 -3.98 15.12 -14.54
CA THR A 183 -3.50 16.49 -14.71
C THR A 183 -3.78 17.25 -13.42
N TYR A 184 -2.73 17.78 -12.81
CA TYR A 184 -2.80 18.51 -11.56
C TYR A 184 -2.22 19.90 -11.76
N VAL A 185 -3.08 20.91 -11.66
CA VAL A 185 -2.74 22.31 -11.91
C VAL A 185 -2.59 23.03 -10.58
N GLY A 186 -1.46 23.71 -10.40
CA GLY A 186 -1.09 24.45 -9.19
C GLY A 186 -0.75 23.55 -8.00
N LEU A 187 -0.29 24.20 -6.92
CA LEU A 187 0.13 23.52 -5.68
C LEU A 187 -1.02 23.08 -4.77
N GLN A 188 -2.27 23.50 -5.02
CA GLN A 188 -3.36 23.28 -4.07
C GLN A 188 -3.64 21.79 -3.82
N LYS A 189 -3.41 20.95 -4.83
CA LYS A 189 -3.54 19.49 -4.72
C LYS A 189 -2.40 18.83 -3.94
N PHE A 190 -1.32 19.57 -3.70
CA PHE A 190 -0.10 19.12 -3.03
C PHE A 190 0.11 19.85 -1.69
N GLY A 191 -0.95 20.34 -1.04
CA GLY A 191 -0.82 21.05 0.25
C GLY A 191 -0.47 22.55 0.15
N GLY A 192 -0.45 23.11 -1.07
CA GLY A 192 -0.28 24.54 -1.30
C GLY A 192 1.10 25.02 -0.86
N LYS A 193 1.14 26.05 0.00
CA LYS A 193 2.40 26.63 0.53
C LYS A 193 3.16 25.71 1.49
N LYS A 194 2.54 24.60 1.92
CA LYS A 194 3.14 23.58 2.78
C LYS A 194 3.40 22.29 2.01
N CYS A 195 3.69 22.39 0.72
CA CYS A 195 3.97 21.22 -0.10
C CYS A 195 5.14 20.43 0.50
N THR A 196 4.90 19.14 0.72
CA THR A 196 5.84 18.17 1.24
C THR A 196 5.86 16.94 0.34
N PRO A 197 6.96 16.17 0.32
CA PRO A 197 7.07 14.94 -0.44
C PRO A 197 6.37 13.72 0.20
N GLU A 198 5.88 13.85 1.44
CA GLU A 198 5.05 12.84 2.14
C GLU A 198 3.56 12.97 1.81
#